data_AF-A0A251TXN3-F1
#
_entry.id   AF-A0A251TXN3-F1
#
_cell.length_a   1.000
_cell.length_b   1.000
_cell.length_c   1.000
_cell.angle_alpha   90.00
_cell.angle_beta   90.00
_cell.angle_gamma   90.00
#
_symmetry.space_group_name_H-M   'P 1'
#
loop_
_entity.id
_entity.type
_entity.pdbx_description
1 polymer ?
#
loop_
_entity_poly.entity_id
_entity_poly.type
_entity_poly.pdbx_seq_one_letter_code
_entity_poly.pdbx_strand_id
1 'polypeptide(L)'
;MSWFSDHRVELKTEEDGRVFPVSDNPSSIVDCLLNEARQRGVKLQIGKSITSASTSAGGKFTLKIDKRTIDYVEFIEADYLLIASGSNQQGYNLANQFGHSIIKPVPSVFTFKIDDKPLSDYLELHSRKSRRV
;
A
#
# COMPACT_ATOMS: atom_id res chain seq x y z
N MET A 1 17.25 5.85 -9.50
CA MET A 1 17.69 4.66 -8.73
C MET A 1 18.70 5.00 -7.64
N SER A 2 19.54 6.04 -7.81
CA SER A 2 20.58 6.42 -6.84
C SER A 2 20.07 6.56 -5.41
N TRP A 3 18.86 7.09 -5.20
CA TRP A 3 18.32 7.28 -3.85
C TRP A 3 18.39 6.01 -3.00
N PHE A 4 17.97 4.84 -3.49
CA PHE A 4 18.07 3.62 -2.70
C PHE A 4 19.52 3.22 -2.40
N SER A 5 20.42 3.39 -3.37
CA SER A 5 21.85 3.12 -3.20
C SER A 5 22.51 4.07 -2.19
N ASP A 6 22.15 5.35 -2.21
CA ASP A 6 22.59 6.36 -1.23
C ASP A 6 22.12 6.00 0.18
N HIS A 7 20.98 5.31 0.29
CA HIS A 7 20.41 4.78 1.53
C HIS A 7 20.76 3.29 1.76
N ARG A 8 21.84 2.80 1.14
CA ARG A 8 22.46 1.48 1.35
C ARG A 8 21.59 0.29 0.91
N VAL A 9 20.70 0.49 -0.06
CA VAL A 9 19.98 -0.57 -0.74
C VAL A 9 20.45 -0.64 -2.18
N GLU A 10 21.29 -1.63 -2.47
CA GLU A 10 21.72 -1.92 -3.83
C GLU A 10 20.58 -2.54 -4.64
N LEU A 11 20.47 -2.14 -5.91
CA LEU A 11 19.42 -2.58 -6.82
C LEU A 11 20.04 -3.29 -8.03
N LYS A 12 19.41 -4.38 -8.46
CA LYS A 12 19.66 -5.04 -9.74
C LYS A 12 18.49 -4.78 -10.68
N THR A 13 18.79 -4.69 -11.98
CA THR A 13 17.79 -4.59 -13.04
C THR A 13 17.87 -5.86 -13.88
N GLU A 14 16.75 -6.53 -14.06
CA GLU A 14 16.65 -7.73 -14.90
C GLU A 14 16.49 -7.35 -16.39
N GLU A 15 16.64 -8.31 -17.30
CA GLU A 15 16.59 -8.08 -18.75
C GLU A 15 15.26 -7.48 -19.22
N ASP A 16 14.17 -7.73 -18.50
CA ASP A 16 12.84 -7.17 -18.76
C ASP A 16 12.60 -5.78 -18.15
N GLY A 17 13.63 -5.18 -17.54
CA GLY A 17 13.59 -3.86 -16.94
C GLY A 17 13.00 -3.81 -15.53
N ARG A 18 12.61 -4.94 -14.94
CA ARG A 18 12.20 -4.98 -13.53
C ARG A 18 13.37 -4.73 -12.61
N VAL A 19 13.09 -4.06 -11.50
CA VAL A 19 14.10 -3.62 -10.53
C VAL A 19 13.84 -4.31 -9.21
N PHE A 20 14.87 -4.95 -8.67
CA PHE A 20 14.82 -5.68 -7.42
C PHE A 20 15.98 -5.28 -6.52
N PRO A 21 15.85 -5.39 -5.19
CA PRO A 21 17.01 -5.32 -4.32
C PRO A 21 17.97 -6.46 -4.65
N VAL A 22 19.27 -6.20 -4.62
CA VAL A 22 20.29 -7.25 -4.83
C VAL A 22 20.15 -8.37 -3.79
N SER A 23 19.65 -8.05 -2.59
CA SER A 23 19.38 -9.02 -1.52
C SER A 23 18.23 -9.99 -1.81
N ASP A 24 17.44 -9.76 -2.86
CA ASP A 24 16.19 -10.46 -3.16
C ASP A 24 15.18 -10.46 -2.00
N ASN A 25 15.36 -9.58 -1.03
CA ASN A 25 14.50 -9.45 0.14
C ASN A 25 13.69 -8.14 0.07
N PRO A 26 12.35 -8.19 -0.10
CA PRO A 26 11.54 -6.98 -0.15
C PRO A 26 11.58 -6.18 1.16
N SER A 27 11.89 -6.81 2.30
CA SER A 27 12.04 -6.11 3.57
C SER A 27 13.18 -5.09 3.54
N SER A 28 14.22 -5.28 2.74
CA SER A 28 15.31 -4.30 2.61
C SER A 28 14.81 -2.93 2.12
N ILE A 29 13.82 -2.91 1.23
CA ILE A 29 13.18 -1.67 0.74
C ILE A 29 12.28 -1.07 1.82
N VAL A 30 11.47 -1.90 2.47
CA VAL A 30 10.53 -1.46 3.52
C VAL A 30 11.29 -0.84 4.69
N ASP A 31 12.32 -1.52 5.17
CA ASP A 31 13.13 -1.07 6.31
C ASP A 31 13.86 0.23 5.99
N CYS A 32 14.41 0.36 4.78
CA CYS A 32 15.03 1.60 4.30
C CYS A 32 14.05 2.79 4.38
N LEU A 33 12.85 2.64 3.81
CA LEU A 33 11.84 3.70 3.81
C LEU A 33 11.35 4.05 5.22
N LEU A 34 11.12 3.05 6.07
CA LEU A 34 10.68 3.26 7.46
C LEU A 34 11.77 3.92 8.31
N ASN A 35 13.03 3.55 8.11
CA ASN A 35 14.15 4.17 8.79
C ASN A 35 14.32 5.62 8.37
N GLU A 36 14.23 5.92 7.07
CA GLU A 36 14.28 7.30 6.57
C GLU A 36 13.15 8.17 7.10
N ALA A 37 11.93 7.65 7.11
CA ALA A 37 10.78 8.33 7.70
C ALA A 37 11.05 8.65 9.18
N ARG A 38 11.57 7.70 9.95
CA ARG A 38 11.92 7.90 11.37
C ARG A 38 13.01 8.95 11.56
N GLN A 39 14.10 8.89 10.77
CA GLN A 39 15.21 9.84 10.85
C GLN A 39 14.77 11.29 10.56
N ARG A 40 13.78 11.45 9.67
CA ARG A 40 13.19 12.75 9.32
C ARG A 40 12.09 13.22 10.28
N GLY A 41 11.85 12.48 11.36
CA GLY A 41 10.85 12.84 12.38
C GLY A 41 9.39 12.56 11.99
N VAL A 42 9.15 11.74 10.96
CA VAL A 42 7.80 11.33 10.59
C VAL A 42 7.20 10.45 11.71
N LYS A 43 6.02 10.84 12.20
CA LYS A 43 5.29 10.07 13.21
C LYS A 43 4.42 9.01 12.54
N LEU A 44 4.87 7.76 12.56
CA LEU A 44 4.09 6.62 12.07
C LEU A 44 3.14 6.11 13.16
N GLN A 45 1.84 6.02 12.85
CA GLN A 45 0.83 5.47 13.75
C GLN A 45 0.09 4.32 13.08
N ILE A 46 0.26 3.11 13.61
CA ILE A 46 -0.40 1.88 13.13
C ILE A 46 -1.56 1.51 14.04
N GLY A 47 -2.46 0.64 13.55
CA GLY A 47 -3.63 0.19 14.32
C GLY A 47 -4.69 1.28 14.55
N LYS A 48 -4.60 2.40 13.83
CA LYS A 48 -5.54 3.52 13.86
C LYS A 48 -6.34 3.52 12.57
N SER A 49 -7.67 3.38 12.66
CA SER A 49 -8.55 3.42 11.49
C SER A 49 -9.14 4.81 11.36
N ILE A 50 -8.96 5.47 10.21
CA ILE A 50 -9.65 6.72 9.91
C ILE A 50 -11.07 6.38 9.46
N THR A 51 -12.08 6.89 10.15
CA THR A 51 -13.50 6.59 9.84
C THR A 51 -14.23 7.71 9.13
N SER A 52 -13.79 8.95 9.31
CA SER A 52 -14.28 10.09 8.52
C SER A 52 -13.24 11.21 8.44
N ALA A 53 -13.39 12.08 7.45
CA ALA A 53 -12.62 13.30 7.32
C ALA A 53 -13.53 14.44 6.88
N SER A 54 -13.29 15.64 7.42
CA SER A 54 -14.04 16.85 7.06
C SER A 54 -13.12 18.06 7.04
N THR A 55 -13.60 19.17 6.48
CA THR A 55 -12.94 20.47 6.60
C THR A 55 -13.56 21.25 7.76
N SER A 56 -12.72 21.79 8.65
CA SER A 56 -13.15 22.69 9.69
C SER A 56 -13.42 24.10 9.15
N ALA A 57 -14.10 24.95 9.93
CA ALA A 57 -14.38 26.34 9.54
C ALA A 57 -13.11 27.17 9.27
N GLY A 58 -11.96 26.74 9.81
CA GLY A 58 -10.65 27.36 9.58
C GLY A 58 -9.92 26.85 8.33
N GLY A 59 -10.56 26.03 7.50
CA GLY A 59 -9.97 25.49 6.27
C GLY A 59 -9.00 24.33 6.46
N LYS A 60 -8.84 23.83 7.69
CA LYS A 60 -8.02 22.64 7.98
C LYS A 60 -8.82 21.36 7.80
N PHE A 61 -8.12 20.24 7.62
CA PHE A 61 -8.73 18.91 7.66
C PHE A 61 -8.84 18.42 9.10
N THR A 62 -9.98 17.84 9.45
CA THR A 62 -10.22 17.15 10.71
C THR A 62 -10.50 15.68 10.41
N LEU A 63 -9.71 14.78 11.00
CA LEU A 63 -9.81 13.34 10.83
C LEU A 63 -10.38 12.72 12.09
N LYS A 64 -11.40 11.88 11.95
CA LYS A 64 -11.91 11.03 13.03
C LYS A 64 -11.21 9.68 12.97
N ILE A 65 -10.65 9.27 14.09
CA ILE A 65 -9.89 8.03 14.23
C ILE A 65 -10.52 7.16 15.30
N ASP A 66 -10.83 5.92 14.93
CA ASP A 66 -11.33 4.92 15.86
C ASP A 66 -10.23 3.88 16.13
N LYS A 67 -10.04 3.55 17.42
CA LYS A 67 -9.18 2.42 17.83
C LYS A 67 -10.02 1.17 17.98
N ARG A 68 -9.64 0.11 17.29
CA ARG A 68 -10.41 -1.15 17.22
C ARG A 68 -10.59 -1.87 18.57
N THR A 69 -9.81 -1.53 19.58
CA THR A 69 -9.69 -2.28 20.84
C THR A 69 -10.27 -1.56 22.07
N ILE A 70 -10.64 -0.29 21.96
CA ILE A 70 -11.15 0.54 23.05
C ILE A 70 -12.20 1.46 22.44
N ASP A 71 -13.32 1.74 23.13
CA ASP A 71 -14.29 2.78 22.76
C ASP A 71 -13.66 4.18 22.91
N TYR A 72 -12.66 4.44 22.09
CA TYR A 72 -11.85 5.65 22.09
C TYR A 72 -11.84 6.23 20.68
N VAL A 73 -12.40 7.43 20.58
CA VAL A 73 -12.42 8.25 19.38
C VAL A 73 -11.41 9.37 19.56
N GLU A 74 -10.52 9.52 18.60
CA GLU A 74 -9.52 10.58 18.53
C GLU A 74 -9.80 11.47 17.32
N PHE A 75 -9.53 12.76 17.45
CA PHE A 75 -9.57 13.70 16.33
C PHE A 75 -8.19 14.30 16.10
N ILE A 76 -7.78 14.33 14.84
CA ILE A 76 -6.51 14.95 14.41
C ILE A 76 -6.81 16.04 13.40
N GLU A 77 -6.16 17.20 13.57
CA GLU A 77 -6.17 18.27 12.57
C GLU A 77 -4.91 18.26 11.72
N ALA A 78 -5.06 18.58 10.43
CA ALA A 78 -3.95 18.71 9.50
C ALA A 78 -4.21 19.84 8.49
N ASP A 79 -3.15 20.55 8.09
CA ASP A 79 -3.24 21.57 7.04
C ASP A 79 -3.31 20.95 5.64
N TYR A 80 -2.76 19.75 5.46
CA TYR A 80 -2.78 18.99 4.22
C TYR A 80 -3.15 17.53 4.47
N LEU A 81 -3.92 16.95 3.55
CA LEU A 81 -4.33 15.54 3.61
C LEU A 81 -3.91 14.81 2.32
N LEU A 82 -3.09 13.78 2.48
CA LEU A 82 -2.72 12.84 1.41
C LEU A 82 -3.33 11.47 1.71
N ILE A 83 -4.09 10.91 0.77
CA ILE A 83 -4.74 9.60 0.92
C ILE A 83 -3.98 8.56 0.08
N ALA A 84 -3.36 7.59 0.75
CA ALA A 84 -2.61 6.48 0.13
C ALA A 84 -3.14 5.12 0.62
N SER A 85 -4.43 4.87 0.44
CA SER A 85 -5.15 3.71 0.99
C SER A 85 -5.01 2.41 0.20
N GLY A 86 -4.32 2.44 -0.95
CA GLY A 86 -4.34 1.33 -1.92
C GLY A 86 -5.77 0.99 -2.32
N SER A 87 -6.11 -0.30 -2.37
CA SER A 87 -7.43 -0.79 -2.74
C SER A 87 -8.47 -0.80 -1.62
N ASN A 88 -8.18 -0.21 -0.45
CA ASN A 88 -9.12 -0.20 0.68
C ASN A 88 -10.29 0.76 0.42
N GLN A 89 -11.52 0.22 0.48
CA GLN A 89 -12.77 0.97 0.27
C GLN A 89 -12.93 2.18 1.20
N GLN A 90 -12.36 2.15 2.41
CA GLN A 90 -12.40 3.29 3.32
C GLN A 90 -11.75 4.54 2.71
N GLY A 91 -10.64 4.39 1.96
CA GLY A 91 -10.00 5.52 1.31
C GLY A 91 -10.85 6.13 0.19
N TYR A 92 -11.57 5.30 -0.56
CA TYR A 92 -12.54 5.79 -1.56
C TYR A 92 -13.68 6.55 -0.90
N ASN A 93 -14.18 6.08 0.25
CA ASN A 93 -15.22 6.78 1.00
C ASN A 93 -14.72 8.14 1.51
N LEU A 94 -13.46 8.23 1.98
CA LEU A 94 -12.84 9.50 2.37
C LEU A 94 -12.72 10.45 1.17
N ALA A 95 -12.29 9.97 0.01
CA ALA A 95 -12.21 10.79 -1.20
C ALA A 95 -13.60 11.31 -1.63
N ASN A 96 -14.64 10.47 -1.57
CA ASN A 96 -16.02 10.87 -1.85
C ASN A 96 -16.53 11.97 -0.87
N GLN A 97 -16.14 11.92 0.41
CA GLN A 97 -16.50 12.96 1.40
C GLN A 97 -15.95 14.35 1.02
N PHE A 98 -14.86 14.40 0.26
CA PHE A 98 -14.30 15.65 -0.29
C PHE A 98 -14.77 15.95 -1.72
N GLY A 99 -15.80 15.25 -2.22
CA GLY A 99 -16.41 15.51 -3.53
C GLY A 99 -15.71 14.87 -4.73
N HIS A 100 -14.70 14.02 -4.52
CA HIS A 100 -14.12 13.26 -5.62
C HIS A 100 -15.09 12.19 -6.12
N SER A 101 -15.06 11.91 -7.43
CA SER A 101 -15.81 10.81 -8.03
C SER A 101 -14.91 9.58 -8.16
N ILE A 102 -15.35 8.45 -7.60
CA ILE A 102 -14.63 7.18 -7.70
C ILE A 102 -15.26 6.31 -8.78
N ILE A 103 -14.48 6.02 -9.84
CA ILE A 103 -14.85 5.01 -10.83
C ILE A 103 -14.68 3.63 -10.18
N LYS A 104 -15.71 2.80 -10.26
CA LYS A 104 -15.71 1.48 -9.64
C LYS A 104 -14.53 0.66 -10.19
N PRO A 105 -13.62 0.16 -9.33
CA PRO A 105 -12.48 -0.62 -9.79
C PRO A 105 -12.95 -1.94 -10.37
N VAL A 106 -12.28 -2.37 -11.44
CA VAL A 106 -12.44 -3.70 -12.06
C VAL A 106 -11.14 -4.48 -11.92
N PRO A 107 -11.20 -5.83 -11.84
CA PRO A 107 -9.98 -6.64 -11.80
C PRO A 107 -9.13 -6.43 -13.06
N SER A 108 -7.82 -6.25 -12.89
CA SER A 108 -6.86 -6.09 -14.00
C SER A 108 -5.83 -7.21 -14.07
N VAL A 109 -5.27 -7.59 -12.92
CA VAL A 109 -4.32 -8.69 -12.79
C VAL A 109 -4.98 -9.78 -11.94
N PHE A 110 -5.41 -10.85 -12.59
CA PHE A 110 -6.03 -12.00 -11.93
C PHE A 110 -5.52 -13.30 -12.54
N THR A 111 -5.46 -14.35 -11.72
CA THR A 111 -5.20 -15.70 -12.21
C THR A 111 -6.44 -16.22 -12.92
N PHE A 112 -6.28 -16.65 -14.17
CA PHE A 112 -7.35 -17.33 -14.90
C PHE A 112 -7.68 -18.66 -14.22
N LYS A 113 -8.95 -18.86 -13.86
CA LYS A 113 -9.45 -20.11 -13.27
C LYS A 113 -10.32 -20.82 -14.29
N ILE A 114 -10.00 -22.09 -14.57
CA ILE A 114 -10.76 -22.96 -15.47
C ILE A 114 -11.17 -24.22 -14.73
N ASP A 115 -12.38 -24.71 -14.98
CA ASP A 115 -12.87 -25.99 -14.45
C ASP A 115 -12.72 -27.07 -15.53
N ASP A 116 -11.47 -27.29 -15.93
CA ASP A 116 -11.06 -28.31 -16.90
C ASP A 116 -9.89 -29.07 -16.29
N LYS A 117 -10.11 -30.35 -16.00
CA LYS A 117 -9.16 -31.18 -15.24
C LYS A 117 -7.84 -31.43 -16.01
N PRO A 118 -7.86 -31.86 -17.29
CA PRO A 118 -6.64 -31.95 -18.10
C PRO A 118 -5.82 -30.65 -18.16
N LEU A 119 -6.45 -29.50 -18.33
CA LEU A 119 -5.76 -28.20 -18.39
C LEU A 119 -5.24 -27.76 -17.01
N SER A 120 -5.98 -28.06 -15.94
CA SER A 120 -5.56 -27.78 -14.56
C SER A 120 -4.32 -28.58 -14.17
N ASP A 121 -4.29 -29.88 -14.49
CA ASP A 121 -3.14 -30.76 -14.21
C ASP A 121 -1.88 -30.28 -14.98
N TYR A 122 -2.04 -29.80 -16.22
CA TYR A 122 -0.95 -29.23 -17.01
C TYR A 122 -0.38 -27.95 -16.38
N LEU A 123 -1.24 -27.03 -15.93
CA LEU A 123 -0.83 -25.78 -15.29
C LEU A 123 -0.14 -26.02 -13.94
N GLU A 124 -0.59 -27.00 -13.16
CA GLU A 124 0.06 -27.40 -11.90
C GLU A 124 1.48 -27.93 -12.11
N LEU A 125 1.70 -28.77 -13.13
CA LEU A 125 3.01 -29.30 -13.49
C LEU A 125 4.03 -28.21 -13.85
N HIS A 126 3.59 -27.14 -14.51
CA HIS A 126 4.45 -26.02 -14.89
C HIS A 126 4.71 -25.05 -13.73
N SER A 127 3.71 -24.79 -12.88
CA SER A 127 3.88 -23.95 -11.69
C SER A 127 4.89 -24.54 -10.68
N ARG A 128 4.98 -25.88 -10.58
CA ARG A 128 5.97 -26.57 -9.73
C ARG A 128 7.41 -26.44 -10.24
N LYS A 129 7.62 -26.32 -11.56
CA LYS A 129 8.95 -26.06 -12.14
C LYS A 129 9.42 -24.62 -11.89
N SER A 130 8.50 -23.65 -11.90
CA SER A 130 8.83 -22.22 -11.69
C SER A 130 9.12 -21.85 -10.23
N ARG A 131 8.71 -22.67 -9.25
CA ARG A 131 8.99 -22.44 -7.81
C ARG A 131 10.33 -23.03 -7.32
N ARG A 132 11.14 -23.59 -8.23
CA ARG A 132 12.51 -24.02 -7.96
C ARG A 132 13.49 -23.05 -8.61
N VAL A 133 13.44 -21.78 -8.21
CA VAL A 133 14.52 -20.81 -8.37
C VAL A 133 14.58 -20.00 -7.09
#